data_AF-A0A2N5SPP4-F1
#
_entry.id   AF-A0A2N5SPP4-F1
#
_cell.length_a   1.000
_cell.length_b   1.000
_cell.length_c   1.000
_cell.angle_alpha   90.00
_cell.angle_beta   90.00
_cell.angle_gamma   90.00
#
_symmetry.space_group_name_H-M   'P 1'
#
loop_
_entity.id
_entity.type
_entity.pdbx_description
1 polymer ?
#
loop_
_entity_poly.entity_id
_entity_poly.type
_entity_poly.pdbx_seq_one_letter_code
_entity_poly.pdbx_strand_id
1 'polypeptide(L)'
;MTEEDFKEKFTNNHFIDNKGLNDKVKKFGSNPKTRHINLKTKGIQQELKHKNIRITLIRTFDMLANALTKAAPKSSVVNLVNTLDPTFRFSDLKSHQS
;
A
#
# COMPACT_ATOMS: atom_id res chain seq x y z
N MET A 1 1.08 -2.99 23.32
CA MET A 1 2.05 -3.32 22.26
C MET A 1 3.32 -2.57 22.60
N THR A 2 4.47 -3.24 22.67
CA THR A 2 5.76 -2.58 22.91
C THR A 2 6.35 -2.02 21.62
N GLU A 3 7.37 -1.17 21.72
CA GLU A 3 8.09 -0.62 20.56
C GLU A 3 8.78 -1.74 19.76
N GLU A 4 9.27 -2.77 20.45
CA GLU A 4 9.89 -3.94 19.86
C GLU A 4 8.86 -4.78 19.08
N ASP A 5 7.69 -5.03 19.66
CA ASP A 5 6.58 -5.74 19.00
C ASP A 5 6.08 -4.97 17.76
N PHE A 6 6.01 -3.64 17.88
CA PHE A 6 5.64 -2.78 16.77
C PHE A 6 6.64 -2.90 15.63
N LYS A 7 7.94 -2.86 15.97
CA LYS A 7 9.00 -2.96 14.96
C LYS A 7 9.00 -4.28 14.21
N GLU A 8 8.86 -5.38 14.95
CA GLU A 8 8.85 -6.71 14.35
C GLU A 8 7.61 -6.93 13.44
N LYS A 9 6.45 -6.43 13.87
CA LYS A 9 5.19 -6.63 13.13
C LYS A 9 5.02 -5.67 11.95
N PHE A 10 5.45 -4.41 12.08
CA PHE A 10 5.01 -3.36 11.17
C PHE A 10 6.13 -2.64 10.41
N THR A 11 7.38 -2.65 10.87
CA THR A 11 8.41 -1.79 10.25
C THR A 11 8.83 -2.23 8.86
N ASN A 12 8.50 -3.45 8.43
CA ASN A 12 9.06 -4.03 7.21
C ASN A 12 8.04 -4.77 6.33
N ASN A 13 6.73 -4.54 6.50
CA ASN A 13 5.73 -5.09 5.58
C ASN A 13 5.15 -3.99 4.69
N HIS A 14 5.38 -4.09 3.39
CA HIS A 14 4.84 -3.17 2.39
C HIS A 14 3.62 -3.79 1.71
N PHE A 15 2.53 -3.03 1.69
CA PHE A 15 1.32 -3.43 0.99
C PHE A 15 1.32 -2.89 -0.44
N ILE A 16 0.90 -3.71 -1.39
CA ILE A 16 0.71 -3.32 -2.80
C ILE A 16 -0.64 -3.86 -3.28
N ASP A 17 -1.31 -3.17 -4.20
CA ASP A 17 -2.54 -3.64 -4.85
C ASP A 17 -2.33 -4.01 -6.33
N ASN A 18 -1.11 -3.79 -6.85
CA ASN A 18 -0.76 -4.11 -8.22
C ASN A 18 -0.10 -5.49 -8.32
N LYS A 19 -0.85 -6.47 -8.82
CA LYS A 19 -0.37 -7.84 -9.04
C LYS A 19 0.82 -7.90 -10.02
N GLY A 20 0.80 -7.12 -11.09
CA GLY A 20 1.89 -7.10 -12.08
C GLY A 20 3.22 -6.63 -11.47
N LEU A 21 3.17 -5.66 -10.57
CA LEU A 21 4.34 -5.21 -9.79
C LEU A 21 4.81 -6.31 -8.84
N ASN A 22 3.90 -6.96 -8.11
CA ASN A 22 4.20 -8.10 -7.23
C ASN A 22 4.95 -9.22 -7.97
N ASP A 23 4.44 -9.59 -9.15
CA ASP A 23 5.03 -10.63 -9.97
C ASP A 23 6.42 -10.21 -10.48
N LYS A 24 6.59 -8.92 -10.83
CA LYS A 24 7.86 -8.38 -11.31
C LYS A 24 8.94 -8.31 -10.24
N VAL A 25 8.60 -7.91 -9.01
CA VAL A 25 9.56 -7.91 -7.89
C VAL A 25 9.94 -9.34 -7.49
N LYS A 26 9.03 -10.32 -7.62
CA LYS A 26 9.34 -11.74 -7.33
C LYS A 26 10.12 -12.43 -8.45
N LYS A 27 9.85 -12.13 -9.73
CA LYS A 27 10.37 -12.86 -10.91
C LYS A 27 11.36 -12.02 -11.74
N PHE A 28 12.39 -11.48 -11.11
CA PHE A 28 13.44 -10.70 -11.79
C PHE A 28 14.10 -11.46 -12.93
N GLY A 29 14.39 -10.76 -14.04
CA GLY A 29 15.22 -11.30 -15.11
C GLY A 29 14.61 -12.44 -15.91
N SER A 30 13.38 -12.86 -15.59
CA SER A 30 12.66 -13.92 -16.30
C SER A 30 12.36 -13.57 -17.77
N ASN A 31 12.30 -12.27 -18.10
CA ASN A 31 12.17 -11.78 -19.48
C ASN A 31 13.39 -10.91 -19.87
N PRO A 32 14.25 -11.39 -20.80
CA PRO A 32 15.40 -10.64 -21.29
C PRO A 32 15.06 -9.27 -21.90
N LYS A 33 13.87 -9.13 -22.52
CA LYS A 33 13.43 -7.88 -23.18
C LYS A 33 13.15 -6.74 -22.19
N THR A 34 12.85 -7.04 -20.93
CA THR A 34 12.51 -6.05 -19.90
C THR A 34 13.62 -5.84 -18.87
N ARG A 35 14.84 -6.31 -19.16
CA ARG A 35 16.01 -6.24 -18.28
C ARG A 35 16.47 -4.83 -17.90
N HIS A 36 16.12 -3.80 -18.67
CA HIS A 36 16.42 -2.41 -18.32
C HIS A 36 15.46 -1.87 -17.25
N ILE A 37 14.19 -2.28 -17.25
CA ILE A 37 13.19 -1.86 -16.25
C ILE A 37 13.47 -2.47 -14.88
N ASN A 38 14.08 -3.65 -14.90
CA ASN A 38 14.55 -4.39 -13.74
C ASN A 38 15.50 -3.57 -12.85
N LEU A 39 16.28 -2.63 -13.41
CA LEU A 39 17.16 -1.78 -12.61
C LEU A 39 16.38 -0.95 -11.57
N LYS A 40 15.19 -0.45 -11.94
CA LYS A 40 14.33 0.36 -11.06
C LYS A 40 13.82 -0.42 -9.83
N THR A 41 13.74 -1.74 -9.92
CA THR A 41 13.25 -2.61 -8.84
C THR A 41 14.36 -3.42 -8.17
N LYS A 42 15.63 -3.25 -8.56
CA LYS A 42 16.75 -4.08 -8.10
C LYS A 42 16.99 -3.94 -6.60
N GLY A 43 16.90 -2.72 -6.05
CA GLY A 43 17.06 -2.48 -4.61
C GLY A 43 16.00 -3.21 -3.80
N ILE A 44 14.72 -3.00 -4.13
CA ILE A 44 13.58 -3.68 -3.48
C ILE A 44 13.75 -5.21 -3.49
N GLN A 45 14.28 -5.76 -4.58
CA GLN A 45 14.53 -7.20 -4.67
C GLN A 45 15.66 -7.70 -3.79
N GLN A 46 16.73 -6.92 -3.62
CA GLN A 46 17.79 -7.27 -2.68
C GLN A 46 17.23 -7.31 -1.26
N GLU A 47 16.42 -6.31 -0.88
CA GLU A 47 15.76 -6.29 0.43
C GLU A 47 14.82 -7.49 0.63
N LEU A 48 14.04 -7.88 -0.39
CA LEU A 48 13.21 -9.09 -0.34
C LEU A 48 14.04 -10.38 -0.20
N LYS A 49 15.16 -10.49 -0.94
CA LYS A 49 16.06 -11.67 -0.86
C LYS A 49 16.71 -11.79 0.51
N HIS A 50 17.10 -10.67 1.10
CA HIS A 50 17.65 -10.62 2.46
C HIS A 50 16.57 -10.72 3.55
N LYS A 51 15.28 -10.77 3.17
CA LYS A 51 14.14 -10.78 4.09
C LYS A 51 14.07 -9.55 5.01
N ASN A 52 14.72 -8.46 4.59
CA ASN A 52 14.66 -7.18 5.29
C ASN A 52 13.29 -6.53 5.13
N ILE A 53 12.62 -6.80 4.01
CA ILE A 53 11.23 -6.37 3.76
C ILE A 53 10.36 -7.54 3.32
N ARG A 54 9.05 -7.38 3.52
CA ARG A 54 7.99 -8.27 3.08
C ARG A 54 7.04 -7.48 2.19
N ILE A 55 6.48 -8.13 1.17
CA ILE A 55 5.46 -7.54 0.30
C ILE A 55 4.20 -8.36 0.38
N THR A 56 3.09 -7.69 0.71
CA THR A 56 1.76 -8.28 0.81
C THR A 56 0.85 -7.67 -0.25
N LEU A 57 0.23 -8.52 -1.08
CA LEU A 57 -0.76 -8.09 -2.06
C LEU A 57 -2.11 -7.92 -1.36
N ILE A 58 -2.73 -6.75 -1.49
CA ILE A 58 -4.05 -6.43 -0.95
C ILE A 58 -5.00 -6.03 -2.08
N ARG A 59 -6.30 -5.95 -1.79
CA ARG A 59 -7.27 -5.45 -2.79
C ARG A 59 -7.15 -3.94 -2.91
N THR A 60 -7.50 -3.40 -4.07
CA THR A 60 -7.46 -1.95 -4.33
C THR A 60 -8.31 -1.15 -3.36
N PHE A 61 -9.43 -1.69 -2.87
CA PHE A 61 -10.26 -1.03 -1.86
C PHE A 61 -9.54 -0.88 -0.52
N ASP A 62 -8.72 -1.87 -0.14
CA ASP A 62 -7.96 -1.88 1.11
C ASP A 62 -6.71 -0.97 1.03
N MET A 63 -6.34 -0.51 -0.18
CA MET A 63 -5.20 0.39 -0.42
C MET A 63 -5.58 1.85 -0.13
N LEU A 64 -5.54 2.23 1.14
CA LEU A 64 -5.90 3.58 1.61
C LEU A 64 -5.10 4.70 0.92
N ALA A 65 -3.85 4.42 0.53
CA ALA A 65 -3.00 5.37 -0.18
C ALA A 65 -3.59 5.83 -1.53
N ASN A 66 -4.48 5.03 -2.15
CA ASN A 66 -5.17 5.45 -3.37
C ASN A 66 -6.07 6.68 -3.14
N ALA A 67 -6.65 6.83 -1.93
CA ALA A 67 -7.43 8.01 -1.58
C ALA A 67 -6.58 9.28 -1.42
N LEU A 68 -5.28 9.13 -1.17
CA LEU A 68 -4.34 10.24 -0.92
C LEU A 68 -3.53 10.66 -2.15
N THR A 69 -3.32 9.76 -3.10
CA THR A 69 -2.36 9.94 -4.20
C THR A 69 -3.00 10.13 -5.57
N LYS A 70 -4.32 9.93 -5.68
CA LYS A 70 -5.07 9.95 -6.94
C LYS A 70 -6.43 10.57 -6.70
N ALA A 71 -7.09 10.98 -7.79
CA ALA A 71 -8.53 11.21 -7.74
C ALA A 71 -9.22 9.90 -7.32
N ALA A 72 -9.98 9.95 -6.23
CA ALA A 72 -10.53 8.77 -5.59
C ALA A 72 -12.05 8.85 -5.49
N PRO A 73 -12.77 7.73 -5.68
CA PRO A 73 -14.21 7.71 -5.51
C PRO A 73 -14.57 7.97 -4.04
N LYS A 74 -15.81 8.45 -3.82
CA LYS A 74 -16.33 8.71 -2.47
C LYS A 74 -16.15 7.51 -1.54
N SER A 75 -16.33 6.29 -2.02
CA SER A 75 -16.14 5.06 -1.23
C SER A 75 -14.71 4.91 -0.69
N SER A 76 -13.69 5.27 -1.47
CA SER A 76 -12.29 5.24 -1.03
C SER A 76 -12.00 6.31 0.02
N VAL A 77 -12.57 7.51 -0.12
CA VAL A 77 -12.44 8.58 0.87
C VAL A 77 -13.16 8.21 2.17
N VAL A 78 -14.37 7.63 2.08
CA VAL A 78 -15.11 7.12 3.24
C VAL A 78 -14.33 6.02 3.94
N ASN A 79 -13.71 5.10 3.19
CA ASN A 79 -12.88 4.04 3.78
C ASN A 79 -11.68 4.61 4.54
N LEU A 80 -11.00 5.62 3.97
CA LEU A 80 -9.93 6.34 4.65
C LEU A 80 -10.42 7.01 5.94
N VAL A 81 -11.51 7.76 5.89
CA VAL A 81 -12.08 8.46 7.05
C VAL A 81 -12.46 7.47 8.14
N ASN A 82 -13.19 6.40 7.81
CA ASN A 82 -13.56 5.36 8.78
C ASN A 82 -12.35 4.65 9.39
N THR A 83 -11.22 4.58 8.67
CA THR A 83 -9.98 3.99 9.20
C THR A 83 -9.30 4.93 10.21
N LEU A 84 -9.35 6.24 9.97
CA LEU A 84 -8.72 7.25 10.84
C LEU A 84 -9.59 7.59 12.06
N ASP A 85 -10.89 7.74 11.83
CA ASP A 85 -11.90 8.02 12.85
C ASP A 85 -13.17 7.21 12.55
N PRO A 86 -13.32 6.02 13.15
CA PRO A 86 -14.50 5.19 12.98
C PRO A 86 -15.80 5.81 13.53
N THR A 87 -15.68 6.84 14.37
CA THR A 87 -16.82 7.50 15.02
C THR A 87 -17.37 8.66 14.19
N PHE A 88 -16.57 9.19 13.26
CA PHE A 88 -16.95 10.28 12.37
C PHE A 88 -18.18 9.93 11.52
N ARG A 89 -19.18 10.82 11.50
CA ARG A 89 -20.36 10.69 10.64
C ARG A 89 -20.44 11.85 9.66
N PHE A 90 -20.55 11.53 8.37
CA PHE A 90 -20.77 12.55 7.33
C PHE A 90 -22.08 13.33 7.49
N SER A 91 -23.03 12.84 8.29
CA SER A 91 -24.23 13.58 8.68
C SER A 91 -23.93 14.84 9.47
N ASP A 92 -22.82 14.85 10.22
CA ASP A 92 -22.49 15.91 11.17
C ASP A 92 -21.98 17.17 10.46
N LEU A 93 -21.63 17.07 9.17
CA LEU A 93 -21.23 18.21 8.33
C LEU A 93 -22.42 19.07 7.87
N LYS A 94 -23.67 18.65 8.06
CA LYS A 94 -24.84 19.32 7.45
C LYS A 94 -25.27 20.64 8.09
N SER A 95 -24.56 21.21 9.08
CA SER A 95 -25.00 22.45 9.74
C SER A 95 -24.48 23.75 9.12
N HIS A 96 -23.61 23.71 8.10
CA HIS A 96 -23.07 24.93 7.47
C HIS A 96 -23.18 24.90 5.94
N GLN A 97 -24.41 24.95 5.43
CA GLN A 97 -24.70 25.56 4.15
C GLN A 97 -25.93 26.47 4.35
N SER A 98 -25.64 27.74 4.62
CA SER A 98 -26.59 28.86 4.56
C SER A 98 -26.65 29.40 3.14
#